data_AF-A0A6I1VWF1-F1
#
_entry.id   AF-A0A6I1VWF1-F1
#
_cell.length_a   1.000
_cell.length_b   1.000
_cell.length_c   1.000
_cell.angle_alpha   90.00
_cell.angle_beta   90.00
_cell.angle_gamma   90.00
#
_symmetry.space_group_name_H-M   'P 1'
#
loop_
_entity.id
_entity.type
_entity.pdbx_description
1 polymer ?
#
loop_
_entity_poly.entity_id
_entity_poly.type
_entity_poly.pdbx_seq_one_letter_code
_entity_poly.pdbx_strand_id
1 'polypeptide(L)' 'MNDASPTLPRTLGETITQEIRRMLVEGELVPGQRLSEAALAESLDISRNTLREAFRVLTREGLLKHEPN' A
#
# COMPACT_ATOMS: atom_id res chain seq x y z
N MET A 1 -5.14 1.49 -24.34
CA MET A 1 -5.47 1.59 -22.90
C MET A 1 -4.34 0.94 -22.10
N ASN A 2 -3.88 1.66 -21.08
CA ASN A 2 -2.88 1.31 -20.06
C ASN A 2 -1.42 1.63 -20.42
N ASP A 3 -1.10 2.92 -20.22
CA ASP A 3 0.22 3.44 -19.91
C ASP A 3 0.94 2.55 -18.87
N ALA A 4 2.04 1.93 -19.28
CA ALA A 4 3.00 1.36 -18.34
C ALA A 4 4.41 1.65 -18.85
N SER A 5 4.79 2.92 -18.78
CA SER A 5 6.21 3.26 -18.65
C SER A 5 6.62 2.99 -17.20
N PRO A 6 7.69 2.23 -16.93
CA PRO A 6 8.43 2.50 -15.71
C PRO A 6 9.94 2.46 -16.01
N THR A 7 10.47 3.63 -16.38
CA THR A 7 11.92 3.86 -16.40
C THR A 7 12.25 4.70 -15.18
N LEU A 8 12.38 4.10 -14.00
CA LEU A 8 13.05 4.65 -12.80
C LEU A 8 13.17 3.52 -11.75
N PRO A 9 14.20 3.51 -10.89
CA PRO A 9 14.34 2.51 -9.82
C PRO A 9 13.17 2.65 -8.85
N ARG A 10 12.22 1.71 -8.93
CA ARG A 10 11.02 1.68 -8.10
C ARG A 10 11.45 1.63 -6.64
N THR A 11 11.08 2.66 -5.87
CA THR A 11 11.41 2.68 -4.44
C THR A 11 10.63 1.55 -3.74
N LEU A 12 11.15 1.03 -2.63
CA LEU A 12 10.44 -0.01 -1.87
C LEU A 12 9.00 0.42 -1.51
N GLY A 13 8.79 1.69 -1.19
CA GLY A 13 7.46 2.24 -0.91
C GLY A 13 6.49 2.16 -2.10
N GLU A 14 6.96 2.42 -3.33
CA GLU A 14 6.13 2.28 -4.54
C GLU A 14 5.80 0.81 -4.84
N THR A 15 6.75 -0.10 -4.67
CA THR A 15 6.50 -1.54 -4.85
C THR A 15 5.41 -2.01 -3.89
N ILE A 16 5.49 -1.61 -2.61
CA ILE A 16 4.49 -1.97 -1.60
C ILE A 16 3.13 -1.31 -1.89
N THR A 17 3.12 -0.06 -2.38
CA THR A 17 1.89 0.62 -2.82
C THR A 17 1.18 -0.17 -3.92
N GLN A 18 1.93 -0.66 -4.92
CA GLN A 18 1.37 -1.46 -6.01
C GLN A 18 0.89 -2.82 -5.51
N GLU A 19 1.60 -3.45 -4.58
CA GLU A 19 1.20 -4.73 -3.99
C GLU A 19 -0.13 -4.60 -3.24
N ILE A 20 -0.26 -3.61 -2.36
CA ILE A 20 -1.50 -3.34 -1.61
C ILE A 20 -2.64 -3.02 -2.59
N ARG A 21 -2.38 -2.26 -3.65
CA ARG A 21 -3.36 -2.00 -4.70
C ARG A 21 -3.81 -3.29 -5.37
N ARG A 22 -2.88 -4.21 -5.69
CA ARG A 22 -3.21 -5.51 -6.26
C ARG A 22 -4.10 -6.30 -5.32
N MET A 23 -3.73 -6.40 -4.04
CA MET A 23 -4.52 -7.10 -3.03
C MET A 23 -5.94 -6.53 -2.88
N LEU A 24 -6.11 -5.21 -3.02
CA LEU A 24 -7.41 -4.56 -2.98
C LEU A 24 -8.26 -4.86 -4.22
N VAL A 25 -7.62 -4.97 -5.40
CA VAL A 25 -8.29 -5.35 -6.66
C VAL A 25 -8.62 -6.85 -6.70
N GLU A 26 -7.75 -7.69 -6.15
CA GLU A 26 -7.94 -9.14 -6.03
C GLU A 26 -8.96 -9.50 -4.95
N GLY A 27 -9.35 -8.54 -4.10
CA GLY A 27 -10.33 -8.73 -3.03
C GLY A 27 -9.76 -9.39 -1.77
N GLU A 28 -8.43 -9.48 -1.66
CA GLU A 28 -7.76 -9.89 -0.43
C GLU A 28 -7.92 -8.84 0.68
N LEU A 29 -7.96 -7.56 0.29
CA LEU A 29 -8.26 -6.45 1.18
C LEU A 29 -9.66 -5.90 0.89
N VAL A 30 -10.49 -5.85 1.93
CA VAL A 30 -11.88 -5.42 1.79
C VAL A 30 -12.03 -3.95 2.24
N PRO A 31 -12.79 -3.11 1.51
CA PRO A 31 -13.10 -1.76 1.97
C PRO A 31 -13.71 -1.76 3.39
N GLY A 32 -13.14 -0.96 4.29
CA GLY A 32 -13.55 -0.91 5.70
C GLY A 32 -12.91 -1.97 6.60
N GLN A 33 -12.10 -2.87 6.05
CA GLN A 33 -11.24 -3.74 6.85
C GLN A 33 -10.19 -2.89 7.58
N ARG A 34 -10.01 -3.14 8.87
CA ARG A 34 -8.94 -2.52 9.65
C ARG A 34 -7.61 -3.13 9.25
N LEU A 35 -6.77 -2.33 8.61
CA LEU A 35 -5.38 -2.68 8.31
C LEU A 35 -4.48 -2.22 9.45
N SER A 36 -3.83 -3.16 10.12
CA SER A 36 -2.81 -2.84 11.13
C SER A 36 -1.48 -2.62 10.44
N GLU A 37 -0.87 -1.44 10.59
CA GLU A 37 0.47 -1.15 10.08
C GLU A 37 1.50 -2.16 10.58
N ALA A 38 1.42 -2.55 11.85
CA ALA A 38 2.36 -3.51 12.42
C ALA A 38 2.19 -4.90 11.79
N ALA A 39 0.95 -5.40 11.69
CA ALA A 39 0.68 -6.72 11.14
C ALA A 39 1.02 -6.80 9.64
N LEU A 40 0.72 -5.75 8.88
CA LEU A 40 1.01 -5.72 7.45
C LEU A 40 2.51 -5.58 7.19
N ALA A 41 3.23 -4.79 8.01
CA ALA A 41 4.68 -4.67 7.93
C ALA A 41 5.37 -6.01 8.23
N GLU A 42 4.90 -6.74 9.24
CA GLU A 42 5.39 -8.09 9.57
C GLU A 42 5.04 -9.10 8.47
N SER A 43 3.81 -9.10 7.96
CA SER A 43 3.38 -10.01 6.90
C SER A 43 4.14 -9.81 5.59
N LEU A 44 4.55 -8.58 5.29
CA LEU A 44 5.29 -8.22 4.09
C LEU A 44 6.82 -8.21 4.32
N ASP A 45 7.28 -8.52 5.54
CA ASP A 45 8.68 -8.47 5.98
C ASP A 45 9.38 -7.15 5.63
N ILE A 46 8.71 -6.03 5.93
CA ILE A 46 9.22 -4.69 5.66
C ILE A 46 9.26 -3.80 6.90
N SER A 47 10.05 -2.73 6.81
CA SER A 47 10.05 -1.71 7.86
C SER A 47 8.71 -0.96 7.93
N ARG A 48 8.28 -0.64 9.16
CA ARG A 48 7.09 0.20 9.40
C ARG A 48 7.19 1.56 8.70
N ASN A 49 8.40 2.11 8.55
CA ASN A 49 8.61 3.39 7.88
C ASN A 49 8.28 3.29 6.38
N THR A 50 8.71 2.20 5.72
CA THR A 50 8.37 1.93 4.32
C THR A 50 6.87 1.74 4.14
N LEU A 51 6.24 0.98 5.05
CA LEU A 51 4.80 0.75 4.98
C LEU A 51 4.02 2.06 5.16
N ARG A 52 4.43 2.91 6.12
CA ARG A 52 3.77 4.18 6.39
C ARG A 52 3.87 5.14 5.20
N GLU A 53 5.00 5.15 4.47
CA GLU A 53 5.10 5.92 3.22
C GLU A 53 4.16 5.37 2.13
N ALA A 54 4.06 4.06 1.97
CA ALA A 54 3.12 3.44 1.03
C ALA A 54 1.66 3.79 1.39
N PHE A 55 1.29 3.68 2.67
CA PHE A 55 -0.03 4.08 3.17
C PHE A 55 -0.30 5.55 2.93
N ARG A 56 0.69 6.43 3.07
CA ARG A 56 0.57 7.86 2.80
C ARG A 56 0.28 8.13 1.32
N VAL A 57 0.90 7.38 0.41
CA VAL A 57 0.59 7.45 -1.04
C VAL A 57 -0.84 6.96 -1.30
N LEU A 58 -1.20 5.78 -0.80
CA LEU A 58 -2.56 5.21 -0.97
C LEU A 58 -3.66 6.09 -0.36
N THR A 59 -3.37 6.77 0.75
CA THR A 59 -4.30 7.71 1.38
C THR A 59 -4.48 8.96 0.51
N ARG A 60 -3.40 9.46 -0.11
CA ARG A 60 -3.47 10.58 -1.06
C ARG A 60 -4.25 10.22 -2.33
N GLU A 61 -4.17 8.97 -2.75
CA GLU A 61 -4.96 8.44 -3.88
C GLU A 61 -6.43 8.17 -3.51
N GLY A 62 -6.80 8.25 -2.23
CA GLY A 62 -8.16 7.98 -1.75
C GLY A 62 -8.50 6.49 -1.63
N LEU A 63 -7.50 5.60 -1.74
CA LEU A 63 -7.67 4.15 -1.60
C LEU A 63 -7.69 3.71 -0.13
N LEU A 64 -7.00 4.44 0.75
CA LEU A 64 -6.97 4.21 2.18
C LEU A 64 -7.43 5.45 2.95
N LYS A 65 -7.91 5.24 4.18
CA LYS A 65 -8.10 6.29 5.16
C LYS A 65 -7.31 5.96 6.41
N HIS A 66 -6.54 6.94 6.88
CA HIS A 66 -5.90 6.86 8.17
C HIS A 66 -6.93 7.27 9.24
N GLU A 67 -7.38 6.31 10.05
CA GLU A 67 -8.19 6.58 11.24
C GLU A 67 -7.29 6.56 12.48
N PRO A 68 -7.00 7.73 13.10
CA PRO A 68 -6.40 7.75 14.41
C PRO A 68 -7.42 7.23 15.44
N ASN A 69 -7.01 6.24 16.22
CA ASN A 69 -7.77 5.70 17.34
C ASN A 69 -7.22 6.21 18.67
#